data_AF-A0A954YSY2-F1
#
_entry.id   AF-A0A954YSY2-F1
#
_cell.length_a   1.000
_cell.length_b   1.000
_cell.length_c   1.000
_cell.angle_alpha   90.00
_cell.angle_beta   90.00
_cell.angle_gamma   90.00
#
_symmetry.space_group_name_H-M   'P 1'
#
loop_
_entity.id
_entity.type
_entity.pdbx_description
1 polymer ?
#
loop_
_entity_poly.entity_id
_entity_poly.type
_entity_poly.pdbx_seq_one_letter_code
_entity_poly.pdbx_strand_id
1 'polypeptide(L)' 'ADAHFENVQAFTTQGELLMAFGEEGTGVGEFWLPAGVFIDQMQRLWVTDSYNRRVQVFQLL' A
#
# COMPACT_ATOMS: atom_id res chain seq x y z
N ALA A 1 -2.00 -3.97 3.47
CA ALA A 1 -0.93 -4.39 2.54
C ALA A 1 -1.08 -5.88 2.36
N ASP A 2 -1.03 -6.34 1.13
CA ASP A 2 -1.08 -7.75 0.77
C ASP A 2 0.25 -8.12 0.11
N ALA A 3 1.12 -8.73 0.91
CA ALA A 3 2.48 -9.07 0.50
C ALA A 3 2.51 -10.25 -0.49
N HIS A 4 1.44 -11.03 -0.62
CA HIS A 4 1.41 -12.10 -1.61
C HIS A 4 1.15 -11.57 -3.02
N PHE A 5 0.37 -10.49 -3.11
CA PHE A 5 0.02 -9.83 -4.36
C PHE A 5 0.85 -8.57 -4.64
N GLU A 6 1.83 -8.26 -3.78
CA GLU A 6 2.70 -7.08 -3.86
C GLU A 6 1.92 -5.77 -4.03
N ASN A 7 0.79 -5.66 -3.33
CA ASN A 7 -0.13 -4.54 -3.50
C ASN A 7 -0.72 -4.04 -2.17
N VAL A 8 -1.43 -2.92 -2.27
CA VAL A 8 -2.25 -2.37 -1.19
C VAL A 8 -3.70 -2.36 -1.65
N GLN A 9 -4.58 -2.88 -0.80
CA GLN A 9 -6.00 -3.02 -1.06
C GLN A 9 -6.81 -2.23 -0.03
N ALA A 10 -7.88 -1.59 -0.48
CA ALA A 10 -8.86 -0.93 0.36
C ALA A 10 -10.23 -1.59 0.18
N PHE A 11 -10.96 -1.73 1.28
CA PHE A 11 -12.24 -2.43 1.32
C PHE A 11 -13.30 -1.59 2.02
N THR A 12 -14.57 -1.84 1.71
CA THR A 12 -15.69 -1.36 2.53
C THR A 12 -15.71 -2.08 3.88
N THR A 13 -16.49 -1.56 4.82
CA THR A 13 -16.74 -2.23 6.11
C THR A 13 -17.45 -3.58 5.97
N GLN A 14 -18.02 -3.86 4.80
CA GLN A 14 -18.69 -5.11 4.44
C GLN A 14 -17.72 -6.09 3.76
N GLY A 15 -16.46 -5.70 3.53
CA GLY A 15 -15.44 -6.53 2.89
C GLY A 15 -15.43 -6.48 1.36
N GLU A 16 -16.17 -5.55 0.75
CA GLU A 16 -16.14 -5.37 -0.71
C GLU A 16 -14.87 -4.63 -1.11
N LEU A 17 -14.17 -5.11 -2.14
CA LEU A 17 -12.97 -4.46 -2.66
C LEU A 17 -13.32 -3.12 -3.31
N LEU A 18 -12.75 -2.03 -2.80
CA LEU A 18 -12.90 -0.68 -3.37
C LEU A 18 -11.82 -0.40 -4.41
N MET A 19 -10.57 -0.71 -4.06
CA MET A 19 -9.41 -0.50 -4.91
C MET A 19 -8.26 -1.39 -4.49
N ALA A 20 -7.41 -1.71 -5.47
CA ALA A 20 -6.10 -2.30 -5.26
C ALA A 20 -5.10 -1.53 -6.12
N PHE A 21 -3.91 -1.27 -5.61
CA PHE A 21 -2.84 -0.68 -6.39
C PHE A 21 -1.47 -1.24 -5.98
N GLY A 22 -0.58 -1.31 -6.96
CA GLY A 22 0.75 -1.85 -6.84
C GLY A 22 0.93 -3.17 -7.58
N GLU A 23 2.19 -3.44 -7.87
CA GLU A 23 2.73 -4.64 -8.50
C GLU A 23 4.17 -4.84 -8.00
N GLU A 24 4.74 -6.02 -8.23
CA GLU A 24 6.12 -6.31 -7.85
C GLU A 24 7.10 -5.35 -8.56
N GLY A 25 7.99 -4.71 -7.82
CA GLY A 25 9.04 -3.90 -8.42
C GLY A 25 9.70 -2.91 -7.47
N THR A 26 10.36 -1.90 -8.04
CA THR A 26 11.21 -0.92 -7.32
C THR A 26 10.88 0.54 -7.66
N GLY A 27 9.99 0.77 -8.63
CA GLY A 27 9.47 2.08 -9.03
C GLY A 27 8.47 2.66 -8.03
N VAL A 28 7.98 3.87 -8.28
CA VAL A 28 6.94 4.50 -7.44
C VAL A 28 5.62 3.77 -7.65
N GLY A 29 4.99 3.35 -6.55
CA GLY A 29 3.76 2.56 -6.61
C GLY A 29 3.97 1.06 -6.82
N GLU A 30 5.19 0.62 -7.15
CA GLU A 30 5.59 -0.79 -7.11
C GLU A 30 6.05 -1.16 -5.70
N PHE A 31 5.90 -2.42 -5.31
CA PHE A 31 6.27 -2.90 -3.97
C PHE A 31 7.07 -4.19 -4.04
N TRP A 32 7.81 -4.45 -2.97
CA TRP A 32 8.37 -5.75 -2.70
C TRP A 32 8.35 -6.02 -1.19
N LEU A 33 7.51 -6.96 -0.79
CA LEU A 33 7.20 -7.29 0.60
C LEU A 33 6.63 -6.08 1.39
N PRO A 34 5.49 -5.49 0.95
CA PRO A 34 4.83 -4.45 1.72
C PRO A 34 4.28 -5.03 3.02
N ALA A 35 4.74 -4.55 4.17
CA ALA A 35 4.49 -5.20 5.46
C ALA A 35 3.55 -4.41 6.40
N GLY A 36 3.30 -3.14 6.12
CA GLY A 36 2.55 -2.27 7.02
C GLY A 36 1.94 -1.09 6.29
N VAL A 37 0.81 -0.62 6.81
CA VAL A 37 0.09 0.57 6.33
C VAL A 37 -0.31 1.45 7.50
N PHE A 38 -0.25 2.76 7.32
CA PHE A 38 -0.75 3.76 8.26
C PHE A 38 -1.36 4.93 7.49
N ILE A 39 -2.50 5.45 7.97
CA ILE A 39 -3.11 6.65 7.43
C ILE A 39 -2.98 7.76 8.47
N ASP A 40 -2.37 8.87 8.09
CA ASP A 40 -2.22 10.01 8.98
C ASP A 40 -3.41 10.98 8.93
N GLN A 41 -3.38 11.99 9.81
CA GLN A 41 -4.44 13.01 9.91
C GLN A 41 -4.58 13.90 8.66
N MET A 42 -3.60 13.87 7.75
CA MET A 42 -3.63 14.60 6.48
C MET A 42 -4.12 13.71 5.33
N GLN A 43 -4.71 12.55 5.64
CA GLN A 43 -5.18 11.55 4.66
C GLN A 43 -4.06 11.05 3.74
N ARG A 44 -2.84 10.92 4.26
CA ARG A 44 -1.74 10.28 3.53
C ARG A 44 -1.60 8.84 3.97
N LEU A 45 -1.50 7.96 2.99
CA LEU A 45 -1.23 6.53 3.18
C LEU A 45 0.28 6.30 3.17
N TRP A 46 0.80 5.82 4.28
CA TRP A 46 2.17 5.39 4.46
C TRP A 46 2.24 3.88 4.30
N VAL A 47 3.16 3.38 3.47
CA VAL A 47 3.35 1.95 3.22
C VAL A 47 4.81 1.58 3.46
N THR A 48 5.07 0.61 4.35
CA THR A 48 6.41 0.06 4.55
C THR A 48 6.71 -0.99 3.49
N ASP A 49 7.64 -0.69 2.60
CA ASP A 49 8.05 -1.53 1.47
C ASP A 49 9.37 -2.23 1.84
N SER A 50 9.24 -3.35 2.56
CA SER A 50 10.29 -3.83 3.47
C SER A 50 11.49 -4.40 2.73
N TYR A 51 11.29 -5.09 1.61
CA TYR A 51 12.40 -5.63 0.84
C TYR A 51 13.15 -4.53 0.10
N ASN A 52 12.43 -3.53 -0.42
CA ASN A 52 13.01 -2.32 -1.01
C ASN A 52 13.60 -1.36 0.03
N ARG A 53 13.47 -1.65 1.34
CA ARG A 53 14.04 -0.88 2.46
C ARG A 53 13.62 0.59 2.43
N ARG A 54 12.38 0.85 2.05
CA ARG A 54 11.83 2.21 1.93
C ARG A 54 10.45 2.32 2.55
N VAL A 55 10.02 3.56 2.69
CA VAL A 55 8.63 3.91 2.98
C VAL A 55 8.11 4.75 1.83
N GLN A 56 6.96 4.37 1.28
CA GLN A 56 6.26 5.14 0.25
C GLN A 56 5.06 5.85 0.88
N VAL A 57 4.78 7.07 0.43
CA VAL A 57 3.68 7.89 0.92
C VAL A 57 2.82 8.33 -0.24
N PHE A 58 1.52 8.06 -0.16
CA PHE A 58 0.53 8.37 -1.18
C PHE A 58 -0.52 9.31 -0.63
N GLN A 59 -1.01 10.23 -1.45
CA GLN A 59 -2.18 11.04 -1.11
C GLN A 59 -3.43 10.21 -1.41
N LEU A 60 -4.32 10.07 -0.43
CA LEU A 60 -5.67 9.59 -0.68
C LEU A 60 -6.49 10.78 -1.21
N LEU A 61 -7.19 10.57 -2.32
CA LEU A 61 -8.08 11.55 -2.95
C LEU A 61 -9.50 11.44 -2.37
#